data_AF-A0A957C5K9-F1
#
_entry.id   AF-A0A957C5K9-F1
#
_cell.length_a   1.000
_cell.length_b   1.000
_cell.length_c   1.000
_cell.angle_alpha   90.00
_cell.angle_beta   90.00
_cell.angle_gamma   90.00
#
_symmetry.space_group_name_H-M   'P 1'
#
loop_
_entity.id
_entity.type
_entity.pdbx_description
1 polymer ?
#
loop_
_entity_poly.entity_id
_entity_poly.type
_entity_poly.pdbx_seq_one_letter_code
_entity_poly.pdbx_strand_id
1 'polypeptide(L)'
;MSTLQEAIHTHYTDNPIRWREILTLRRQRGKWFWRFMVGFSALIMLIPVLWGDALKFRDAFSFTIAALVIANVVAYVLVVLRGVLTATDAIQRERRDNTWDLLMLTGVSRWQLILGKWFGVMRVTAVDYLWLFFLRLGTIFWAVGQMNFNQISYTSENYYSWRLADVSFANDAWGSALLLLVIFTVLEWGFNTALGIGFGFFRWKSRT
;
A
#
# COMPACT_ATOMS: atom_id res chain seq x y z
N MET A 1 -20.96 26.99 29.81
CA MET A 1 -20.45 27.32 28.45
C MET A 1 -19.02 26.80 28.21
N SER A 2 -18.26 26.39 29.23
CA SER A 2 -16.93 25.77 29.12
C SER A 2 -16.93 24.30 28.66
N THR A 3 -18.02 23.57 28.86
CA THR A 3 -18.10 22.12 28.61
C THR A 3 -18.10 21.73 27.13
N LEU A 4 -18.54 22.62 26.23
CA LEU A 4 -18.54 22.36 24.78
C LEU A 4 -17.16 22.56 24.15
N GLN A 5 -16.37 23.53 24.63
CA GLN A 5 -14.98 23.68 24.18
C GLN A 5 -14.12 22.51 24.64
N GLU A 6 -14.33 22.03 25.87
CA GLU A 6 -13.60 20.89 26.42
C GLU A 6 -13.90 19.58 25.65
N ALA A 7 -15.15 19.38 25.23
CA ALA A 7 -15.53 18.22 24.40
C ALA A 7 -14.95 18.26 22.97
N ILE A 8 -14.69 19.44 22.41
CA ILE A 8 -14.05 19.59 21.09
C ILE A 8 -12.54 19.31 21.18
N HIS A 9 -11.93 19.50 22.34
CA HIS A 9 -10.48 19.30 22.54
C HIS A 9 -10.09 17.86 22.90
N THR A 10 -11.01 17.01 23.38
CA THR A 10 -10.66 15.67 23.89
C THR A 10 -10.60 14.58 22.81
N HIS A 11 -11.28 14.75 21.68
CA HIS A 11 -11.20 13.77 20.57
C HIS A 11 -10.05 14.08 19.60
N TYR A 12 -8.83 13.66 19.97
CA TYR A 12 -7.67 13.65 19.06
C TYR A 12 -7.96 12.92 17.73
N THR A 13 -8.90 11.97 17.74
CA THR A 13 -9.32 11.17 16.59
C THR A 13 -10.23 11.92 15.61
N ASP A 14 -11.00 12.90 16.09
CA ASP A 14 -11.96 13.71 15.32
C ASP A 14 -11.43 15.11 15.04
N ASN A 15 -10.21 15.16 14.51
CA ASN A 15 -9.65 16.41 14.03
C ASN A 15 -10.42 16.86 12.74
N PRO A 16 -11.08 18.03 12.72
CA PRO A 16 -11.80 18.52 11.54
C PRO A 16 -10.88 18.73 10.34
N ILE A 17 -9.60 19.02 10.57
CA ILE A 17 -8.58 19.15 9.51
C ILE A 17 -8.38 17.81 8.80
N ARG A 18 -8.37 16.70 9.55
CA ARG A 18 -8.24 15.34 9.00
C ARG A 18 -9.40 15.02 8.05
N TRP A 19 -10.62 15.34 8.43
CA TRP A 19 -11.82 15.10 7.61
C TRP A 19 -11.81 15.90 6.31
N ARG A 20 -11.45 17.19 6.40
CA ARG A 20 -11.29 18.05 5.21
C ARG A 20 -10.28 17.45 4.23
N GLU A 21 -9.14 16.99 4.74
CA GLU A 21 -8.05 16.45 3.91
C GLU A 21 -8.42 15.14 3.21
N ILE A 22 -9.15 14.26 3.90
CA ILE A 22 -9.64 13.01 3.29
C ILE A 22 -10.57 13.31 2.11
N LEU A 23 -11.45 14.30 2.25
CA LEU A 23 -12.41 14.66 1.20
C LEU A 23 -11.74 15.34 0.00
N THR A 24 -10.76 16.22 0.23
CA THR A 24 -10.05 16.93 -0.84
C THR A 24 -9.16 15.97 -1.64
N LEU A 25 -8.38 15.12 -0.98
CA LEU A 25 -7.45 14.21 -1.64
C LEU A 25 -8.18 13.05 -2.35
N ARG A 26 -9.30 12.56 -1.81
CA ARG A 26 -10.09 11.50 -2.48
C ARG A 26 -10.62 11.93 -3.84
N ARG A 27 -10.94 13.21 -4.04
CA ARG A 27 -11.44 13.73 -5.32
C ARG A 27 -10.37 13.72 -6.42
N GLN A 28 -9.10 13.83 -6.06
CA GLN A 28 -7.98 13.83 -7.02
C GLN A 28 -7.57 12.42 -7.46
N ARG A 29 -8.16 11.36 -6.88
CA ARG A 29 -7.83 9.97 -7.20
C ARG A 29 -8.48 9.54 -8.50
N GLY A 30 -7.67 9.28 -9.53
CA GLY A 30 -8.13 8.68 -10.79
C GLY A 30 -8.78 7.32 -10.57
N LYS A 31 -10.10 7.24 -10.74
CA LYS A 31 -10.91 6.02 -10.51
C LYS A 31 -10.56 4.89 -11.49
N TRP A 32 -10.28 5.25 -12.75
CA TRP A 32 -9.98 4.29 -13.82
C TRP A 32 -8.63 3.61 -13.65
N PHE A 33 -7.62 4.36 -13.23
CA PHE A 33 -6.30 3.81 -12.90
C PHE A 33 -6.41 2.67 -11.88
N TRP A 34 -7.22 2.87 -10.83
CA TRP A 34 -7.43 1.87 -9.79
C TRP A 34 -8.13 0.61 -10.28
N ARG A 35 -9.16 0.76 -11.11
CA ARG A 35 -9.87 -0.39 -11.70
C ARG A 35 -8.95 -1.20 -12.62
N PHE A 36 -8.13 -0.51 -13.41
CA PHE A 36 -7.16 -1.15 -14.30
C PHE A 36 -6.11 -1.95 -13.53
N MET A 37 -5.48 -1.34 -12.51
CA MET A 37 -4.44 -2.00 -11.71
C MET A 37 -4.98 -3.25 -11.00
N VAL A 38 -6.17 -3.17 -10.39
CA VAL A 38 -6.80 -4.31 -9.73
C VAL A 38 -7.12 -5.41 -10.75
N GLY A 39 -7.75 -5.07 -11.88
CA GLY A 39 -8.08 -6.03 -12.93
C GLY A 39 -6.84 -6.72 -13.51
N PHE A 40 -5.79 -5.95 -13.78
CA PHE A 40 -4.52 -6.48 -14.28
C PHE A 40 -3.84 -7.43 -13.27
N SER A 41 -3.81 -7.05 -11.98
CA SER A 41 -3.26 -7.91 -10.93
C SER A 41 -4.05 -9.22 -10.76
N ALA A 42 -5.38 -9.16 -10.85
CA ALA A 42 -6.23 -10.34 -10.79
C ALA A 42 -6.01 -11.26 -12.00
N LEU A 43 -5.85 -10.69 -13.20
CA LEU A 43 -5.56 -11.44 -14.40
C LEU A 43 -4.25 -12.22 -14.25
N ILE A 44 -3.16 -11.55 -13.82
CA ILE A 44 -1.86 -12.21 -13.58
C ILE A 44 -2.00 -13.38 -12.61
N MET A 45 -2.74 -13.22 -11.51
CA MET A 45 -2.94 -14.31 -10.54
C MET A 45 -3.72 -15.49 -11.12
N LEU A 46 -4.58 -15.28 -12.10
CA LEU A 46 -5.39 -16.34 -12.70
C LEU A 46 -4.68 -17.09 -13.82
N ILE A 47 -3.53 -16.61 -14.33
CA ILE A 47 -2.83 -17.23 -15.47
C ILE A 47 -2.55 -18.73 -15.27
N PRO A 48 -1.99 -19.20 -14.13
CA PRO A 48 -1.70 -20.62 -13.95
C PRO A 48 -2.96 -21.48 -13.90
N VAL A 49 -4.07 -20.92 -13.41
CA VAL A 49 -5.36 -21.60 -13.31
C VAL A 49 -6.01 -21.71 -14.68
N LEU A 50 -5.95 -20.65 -15.49
CA LEU A 50 -6.59 -20.60 -16.80
C LEU A 50 -5.83 -21.39 -17.88
N TRP A 51 -4.51 -21.50 -17.75
CA TRP A 51 -3.65 -22.18 -18.75
C TRP A 51 -3.06 -23.49 -18.26
N GLY A 52 -3.51 -24.00 -17.11
CA GLY A 52 -2.94 -25.19 -16.50
C GLY A 52 -2.99 -26.44 -17.35
N ASP A 53 -3.98 -26.54 -18.26
CA ASP A 53 -4.16 -27.69 -19.15
C ASP A 53 -3.49 -27.51 -20.53
N ALA A 54 -3.19 -26.27 -20.93
CA ALA A 54 -2.75 -25.93 -22.30
C ALA A 54 -1.23 -25.73 -22.43
N LEU A 55 -0.58 -25.20 -21.38
CA LEU A 55 0.88 -25.10 -21.28
C LEU A 55 1.36 -26.18 -20.30
N LYS A 56 2.65 -26.55 -20.37
CA LYS A 56 3.26 -27.31 -19.26
C LYS A 56 3.02 -26.49 -17.99
N PHE A 57 2.16 -26.96 -17.10
CA PHE A 57 1.68 -26.26 -15.90
C PHE A 57 2.80 -25.53 -15.13
N ARG A 58 3.98 -26.16 -15.07
CA ARG A 58 5.22 -25.63 -14.49
C ARG A 58 5.72 -24.33 -15.13
N ASP A 59 5.63 -24.20 -16.45
CA ASP A 59 6.07 -23.02 -17.19
C ASP A 59 5.14 -21.83 -16.90
N ALA A 60 3.83 -22.08 -16.79
CA ALA A 60 2.84 -21.07 -16.42
C ALA A 60 3.04 -20.53 -14.99
N PHE A 61 3.40 -21.41 -14.04
CA PHE A 61 3.77 -21.00 -12.67
C PHE A 61 5.01 -20.10 -12.66
N SER A 62 6.07 -20.53 -13.34
CA SER A 62 7.34 -19.80 -13.39
C SER A 62 7.16 -18.42 -14.01
N PHE A 63 6.39 -18.33 -15.10
CA PHE A 63 6.00 -17.07 -15.73
C PHE A 63 5.21 -16.17 -14.76
N THR A 64 4.23 -16.73 -14.05
CA THR A 64 3.37 -15.96 -13.14
C THR A 64 4.14 -15.36 -11.98
N ILE A 65 5.08 -16.10 -11.40
CA ILE A 65 5.95 -15.59 -10.34
C ILE A 65 6.82 -14.45 -10.87
N ALA A 66 7.46 -14.63 -12.03
CA ALA A 66 8.27 -13.58 -12.65
C ALA A 66 7.45 -12.31 -12.91
N ALA A 67 6.25 -12.46 -13.48
CA ALA A 67 5.32 -11.37 -13.72
C ALA A 67 4.88 -10.67 -12.42
N LEU A 68 4.57 -11.43 -11.36
CA LEU A 68 4.21 -10.88 -10.05
C LEU A 68 5.37 -10.13 -9.40
N VAL A 69 6.60 -10.64 -9.48
CA VAL A 69 7.79 -9.96 -8.94
C VAL A 69 8.00 -8.63 -9.66
N ILE A 70 7.94 -8.61 -10.99
CA ILE A 70 8.04 -7.37 -11.78
C ILE A 70 6.90 -6.42 -11.40
N ALA A 71 5.67 -6.92 -11.32
CA ALA A 71 4.52 -6.12 -10.93
C ALA A 71 4.68 -5.53 -9.52
N ASN A 72 5.24 -6.26 -8.54
CA ASN A 72 5.54 -5.72 -7.21
C ASN A 72 6.52 -4.56 -7.27
N VAL A 73 7.63 -4.70 -8.01
CA VAL A 73 8.66 -3.66 -8.08
C VAL A 73 8.08 -2.39 -8.70
N VAL A 74 7.38 -2.51 -9.82
CA VAL A 74 6.73 -1.38 -10.49
C VAL A 74 5.65 -0.77 -9.59
N ALA A 75 4.78 -1.59 -9.01
CA ALA A 75 3.73 -1.16 -8.10
C ALA A 75 4.28 -0.42 -6.89
N TYR A 76 5.34 -0.94 -6.27
CA TYR A 76 6.01 -0.34 -5.13
C TYR A 76 6.52 1.06 -5.48
N VAL A 77 7.27 1.21 -6.58
CA VAL A 77 7.78 2.52 -7.01
C VAL A 77 6.64 3.52 -7.24
N LEU A 78 5.58 3.09 -7.92
CA LEU A 78 4.42 3.94 -8.19
C LEU A 78 3.69 4.36 -6.90
N VAL A 79 3.46 3.44 -5.97
CA VAL A 79 2.80 3.71 -4.69
C VAL A 79 3.64 4.65 -3.82
N VAL A 80 4.97 4.43 -3.78
CA VAL A 80 5.90 5.27 -3.04
C VAL A 80 5.87 6.70 -3.58
N LEU A 81 6.12 6.88 -4.89
CA LEU A 81 6.11 8.18 -5.56
C LEU A 81 4.77 8.90 -5.35
N ARG A 82 3.66 8.19 -5.55
CA ARG A 82 2.33 8.76 -5.34
C ARG A 82 2.13 9.22 -3.90
N GLY A 83 2.55 8.43 -2.92
CA GLY A 83 2.45 8.79 -1.50
C GLY A 83 3.20 10.08 -1.18
N VAL A 84 4.44 10.21 -1.64
CA VAL A 84 5.27 11.41 -1.47
C VAL A 84 4.64 12.64 -2.15
N LEU A 85 4.18 12.49 -3.40
CA LEU A 85 3.56 13.57 -4.16
C LEU A 85 2.26 14.05 -3.50
N THR A 86 1.39 13.11 -3.11
CA THR A 86 0.11 13.42 -2.43
C THR A 86 0.35 14.16 -1.13
N ALA A 87 1.33 13.72 -0.33
CA ALA A 87 1.70 14.38 0.92
C ALA A 87 2.26 15.79 0.70
N THR A 88 3.09 15.96 -0.34
CA THR A 88 3.69 17.24 -0.69
C THR A 88 2.63 18.23 -1.17
N ASP A 89 1.73 17.78 -2.04
CA ASP A 89 0.65 18.60 -2.60
C ASP A 89 -0.33 19.07 -1.51
N ALA A 90 -0.62 18.22 -0.52
CA ALA A 90 -1.42 18.59 0.65
C ALA A 90 -0.85 19.79 1.42
N ILE A 91 0.47 19.93 1.46
CA ILE A 91 1.16 21.06 2.12
C ILE A 91 1.24 22.26 1.17
N GLN A 92 1.59 22.05 -0.09
CA GLN A 92 1.72 23.13 -1.07
C GLN A 92 0.38 23.84 -1.32
N ARG A 93 -0.73 23.11 -1.26
CA ARG A 93 -2.07 23.68 -1.44
C ARG A 93 -2.42 24.71 -0.37
N GLU A 94 -2.16 24.38 0.90
CA GLU A 94 -2.42 25.33 1.99
C GLU A 94 -1.53 26.57 1.96
N ARG A 95 -0.31 26.41 1.44
CA ARG A 95 0.60 27.53 1.17
C ARG A 95 0.07 28.44 0.08
N ARG A 96 -0.39 27.86 -1.04
CA ARG A 96 -0.94 28.62 -2.15
C ARG A 96 -2.18 29.44 -1.75
N ASP A 97 -2.96 28.90 -0.82
CA ASP A 97 -4.20 29.53 -0.35
C ASP A 97 -3.96 30.50 0.84
N ASN A 98 -2.71 30.74 1.27
CA ASN A 98 -2.33 31.53 2.46
C ASN A 98 -3.05 31.12 3.77
N THR A 99 -3.64 29.93 3.79
CA THR A 99 -4.38 29.40 4.94
C THR A 99 -3.47 28.97 6.08
N TRP A 100 -2.19 28.75 5.80
CA TRP A 100 -1.21 28.28 6.76
C TRP A 100 -0.98 29.28 7.90
N ASP A 101 -0.76 30.55 7.57
CA ASP A 101 -0.51 31.60 8.57
C ASP A 101 -1.76 31.85 9.42
N LEU A 102 -2.93 31.77 8.79
CA LEU A 102 -4.21 31.90 9.49
C LEU A 102 -4.42 30.75 10.49
N LEU A 103 -4.03 29.51 10.14
CA LEU A 103 -4.07 28.38 11.07
C LEU A 103 -3.09 28.57 12.24
N MET A 104 -1.91 29.15 12.00
CA MET A 104 -0.95 29.46 13.07
C MET A 104 -1.48 30.50 14.06
N LEU A 105 -2.35 31.42 13.63
CA LEU A 105 -2.99 32.41 14.51
C LEU A 105 -4.10 31.83 15.40
N THR A 106 -4.66 30.67 15.06
CA THR A 106 -5.75 30.04 15.84
C THR A 106 -5.29 29.41 17.17
N GLY A 107 -3.99 29.45 17.49
CA GLY A 107 -3.44 28.88 18.72
C GLY A 107 -3.32 27.35 18.74
N VAL A 108 -3.62 26.67 17.63
CA VAL A 108 -3.44 25.22 17.52
C VAL A 108 -1.95 24.87 17.53
N SER A 109 -1.57 23.84 18.29
CA SER A 109 -0.17 23.42 18.36
C SER A 109 0.35 22.95 16.99
N ARG A 110 1.60 23.31 16.66
CA ARG A 110 2.24 22.91 15.39
C ARG A 110 2.26 21.38 15.21
N TRP A 111 2.49 20.64 16.30
CA TRP A 111 2.51 19.17 16.28
C TRP A 111 1.15 18.57 15.94
N GLN A 112 0.07 19.12 16.50
CA GLN A 112 -1.29 18.65 16.21
C GLN A 112 -1.68 18.90 14.74
N LEU A 113 -1.20 19.99 14.15
CA LEU A 113 -1.37 20.29 12.73
C LEU A 113 -0.63 19.27 11.84
N ILE A 114 0.65 19.00 12.14
CA ILE A 114 1.48 18.06 11.37
C ILE A 114 0.90 16.64 11.45
N LEU A 115 0.56 16.17 12.66
CA LEU A 115 -0.02 14.84 12.85
C LEU A 115 -1.39 14.72 12.17
N GLY A 116 -2.23 15.75 12.26
CA GLY A 116 -3.53 15.77 11.57
C GLY A 116 -3.40 15.59 10.06
N LYS A 117 -2.42 16.27 9.45
CA LYS A 117 -2.09 16.11 8.02
C LYS A 117 -1.56 14.72 7.71
N TRP A 118 -0.63 14.22 8.53
CA TRP A 118 -0.06 12.90 8.36
C TRP A 118 -1.12 11.80 8.39
N PHE A 119 -2.01 11.81 9.37
CA PHE A 119 -3.12 10.85 9.42
C PHE A 119 -4.12 11.01 8.27
N GLY A 120 -4.34 12.23 7.77
CA GLY A 120 -5.18 12.49 6.60
C GLY A 120 -4.61 11.83 5.34
N VAL A 121 -3.33 12.09 5.04
CA VAL A 121 -2.62 11.51 3.90
C VAL A 121 -2.53 9.99 4.04
N MET A 122 -2.14 9.50 5.22
CA MET A 122 -2.05 8.07 5.53
C MET A 122 -3.36 7.37 5.18
N ARG A 123 -4.52 7.87 5.64
CA ARG A 123 -5.82 7.26 5.36
C ARG A 123 -6.18 7.23 3.87
N VAL A 124 -5.72 8.21 3.09
CA VAL A 124 -5.97 8.26 1.64
C VAL A 124 -5.08 7.28 0.89
N THR A 125 -3.81 7.16 1.28
CA THR A 125 -2.85 6.22 0.66
C THR A 125 -3.02 4.78 1.15
N ALA A 126 -3.78 4.55 2.23
CA ALA A 126 -4.05 3.22 2.80
C ALA A 126 -4.53 2.21 1.76
N VAL A 127 -5.42 2.64 0.86
CA VAL A 127 -5.96 1.75 -0.18
C VAL A 127 -4.90 1.37 -1.21
N ASP A 128 -3.95 2.27 -1.51
CA ASP A 128 -2.83 1.98 -2.40
C ASP A 128 -1.90 0.91 -1.79
N TYR A 129 -1.60 1.03 -0.50
CA TYR A 129 -0.80 0.04 0.25
C TYR A 129 -1.53 -1.28 0.49
N LEU A 130 -2.85 -1.25 0.71
CA LEU A 130 -3.67 -2.45 0.87
C LEU A 130 -3.65 -3.30 -0.40
N TRP A 131 -3.72 -2.67 -1.57
CA TRP A 131 -3.60 -3.39 -2.83
C TRP A 131 -2.18 -3.95 -3.06
N LEU A 132 -1.14 -3.17 -2.74
CA LEU A 132 0.25 -3.65 -2.78
C LEU A 132 0.43 -4.86 -1.85
N PHE A 133 -0.18 -4.83 -0.66
CA PHE A 133 -0.20 -5.96 0.27
C PHE A 133 -0.79 -7.22 -0.38
N PHE A 134 -1.94 -7.12 -1.06
CA PHE A 134 -2.54 -8.27 -1.77
C PHE A 134 -1.65 -8.79 -2.89
N LEU A 135 -0.98 -7.90 -3.62
CA LEU A 135 -0.05 -8.28 -4.68
C LEU A 135 1.14 -9.07 -4.10
N ARG A 136 1.72 -8.59 -2.99
CA ARG A 136 2.80 -9.29 -2.29
C ARG A 136 2.35 -10.64 -1.71
N LEU A 137 1.15 -10.69 -1.13
CA LEU A 137 0.57 -11.91 -0.59
C LEU A 137 0.40 -12.97 -1.68
N GLY A 138 -0.13 -12.61 -2.84
CA GLY A 138 -0.20 -13.52 -3.98
C GLY A 138 1.17 -13.97 -4.47
N THR A 139 2.17 -13.08 -4.43
CA THR A 139 3.54 -13.44 -4.82
C THR A 139 4.13 -14.51 -3.90
N ILE A 140 3.93 -14.38 -2.58
CA ILE A 140 4.33 -15.42 -1.62
C ILE A 140 3.54 -16.70 -1.85
N PHE A 141 2.22 -16.58 -2.07
CA PHE A 141 1.35 -17.71 -2.39
C PHE A 141 1.92 -18.56 -3.54
N TRP A 142 2.19 -17.93 -4.68
CA TRP A 142 2.72 -18.63 -5.85
C TRP A 142 4.16 -19.10 -5.67
N ALA A 143 5.01 -18.31 -4.99
CA ALA A 143 6.40 -18.69 -4.72
C ALA A 143 6.49 -19.98 -3.90
N VAL A 144 5.65 -20.13 -2.88
CA VAL A 144 5.63 -21.36 -2.08
C VAL A 144 5.01 -22.52 -2.86
N GLY A 145 4.00 -22.27 -3.69
CA GLY A 145 3.50 -23.28 -4.63
C GLY A 145 4.64 -23.85 -5.50
N GLN A 146 5.47 -22.99 -6.07
CA GLN A 146 6.64 -23.40 -6.85
C GLN A 146 7.67 -24.20 -6.04
N MET A 147 7.94 -23.80 -4.79
CA MET A 147 8.86 -24.53 -3.92
C MET A 147 8.36 -25.96 -3.64
N ASN A 148 7.06 -26.13 -3.37
CA ASN A 148 6.44 -27.44 -3.17
C ASN A 148 6.59 -28.31 -4.43
N PHE A 149 6.32 -27.75 -5.62
CA PHE A 149 6.47 -28.50 -6.87
C PHE A 149 7.91 -28.92 -7.17
N ASN A 150 8.88 -28.04 -6.87
CA ASN A 150 10.29 -28.40 -7.00
C ASN A 150 10.65 -29.58 -6.10
N GLN A 151 10.18 -29.61 -4.84
CA GLN A 151 10.44 -30.71 -3.90
C GLN A 151 9.85 -32.04 -4.39
N ILE A 152 8.60 -32.04 -4.84
CA ILE A 152 7.93 -33.24 -5.36
C ILE A 152 8.60 -33.73 -6.65
N SER A 153 9.15 -32.82 -7.47
CA SER A 153 9.85 -33.18 -8.72
C SER A 153 11.13 -33.99 -8.46
N TYR A 154 11.77 -33.79 -7.30
CA TYR A 154 12.94 -34.57 -6.91
C TYR A 154 12.59 -35.99 -6.44
N THR A 155 11.36 -36.23 -6.00
CA THR A 155 10.95 -37.51 -5.40
C THR A 155 10.15 -38.41 -6.34
N SER A 156 9.57 -37.88 -7.42
CA SER A 156 8.72 -38.64 -8.35
C SER A 156 9.36 -38.88 -9.71
N GLU A 157 9.60 -40.15 -10.05
CA GLU A 157 10.00 -40.58 -11.39
C GLU A 157 8.82 -40.46 -12.38
N ASN A 158 8.83 -39.39 -13.19
CA ASN A 158 8.24 -39.24 -14.53
C ASN A 158 6.72 -39.48 -14.81
N TYR A 159 5.90 -39.93 -13.87
CA TYR A 159 4.47 -40.24 -14.15
C TYR A 159 3.42 -39.41 -13.40
N TYR A 160 3.82 -38.43 -12.58
CA TYR A 160 2.86 -37.63 -11.83
C TYR A 160 2.33 -36.43 -12.65
N SER A 161 1.02 -36.39 -12.87
CA SER A 161 0.33 -35.20 -13.37
C SER A 161 0.19 -34.19 -12.23
N TRP A 162 0.91 -33.08 -12.30
CA TRP A 162 0.88 -31.99 -11.32
C TRP A 162 -0.53 -31.42 -11.17
N ARG A 163 -1.07 -31.37 -9.94
CA ARG A 163 -2.37 -30.73 -9.66
C ARG A 163 -2.21 -29.61 -8.64
N LEU A 164 -3.11 -28.63 -8.70
CA LEU A 164 -3.15 -27.53 -7.72
C LEU A 164 -3.42 -28.04 -6.28
N ALA A 165 -4.08 -29.20 -6.15
CA ALA A 165 -4.38 -29.83 -4.87
C ALA A 165 -3.14 -30.40 -4.16
N ASP A 166 -2.01 -30.58 -4.86
CA ASP A 166 -0.78 -31.13 -4.29
C ASP A 166 0.03 -30.07 -3.53
N VAL A 167 -0.38 -28.79 -3.59
CA VAL A 167 0.29 -27.69 -2.89
C VAL A 167 -0.01 -27.79 -1.40
N SER A 168 1.01 -28.15 -0.61
CA SER A 168 0.91 -28.21 0.84
C SER A 168 1.38 -26.90 1.50
N PHE A 169 0.61 -26.42 2.47
CA PHE A 169 0.91 -25.24 3.29
C PHE A 169 1.41 -25.62 4.69
N ALA A 170 1.98 -26.81 4.85
CA ALA A 170 2.24 -27.44 6.16
C ALA A 170 3.43 -26.84 6.94
N ASN A 171 3.99 -25.72 6.50
CA ASN A 171 5.22 -25.18 7.08
C ASN A 171 4.93 -24.04 8.07
N ASP A 172 5.39 -24.16 9.31
CA ASP A 172 5.24 -23.14 10.37
C ASP A 172 5.80 -21.76 9.97
N ALA A 173 6.70 -21.73 8.99
CA ALA A 173 7.28 -20.53 8.40
C ALA A 173 6.25 -19.59 7.72
N TRP A 174 5.05 -20.07 7.40
CA TRP A 174 4.01 -19.24 6.77
C TRP A 174 3.48 -18.14 7.69
N GLY A 175 3.24 -18.48 8.96
CA GLY A 175 2.71 -17.52 9.92
C GLY A 175 3.68 -16.36 10.15
N SER A 176 4.97 -16.68 10.30
CA SER A 176 6.02 -15.67 10.48
C SER A 176 6.24 -14.84 9.22
N ALA A 177 6.19 -15.44 8.03
CA ALA A 177 6.29 -14.72 6.76
C ALA A 177 5.13 -13.72 6.56
N LEU A 178 3.89 -14.14 6.84
CA LEU A 178 2.72 -13.26 6.77
C LEU A 178 2.79 -12.12 7.79
N LEU A 179 3.20 -12.42 9.02
CA LEU A 179 3.36 -11.41 10.06
C LEU A 179 4.44 -10.39 9.69
N LEU A 180 5.62 -10.84 9.23
CA LEU A 180 6.67 -9.95 8.77
C LEU A 180 6.22 -9.10 7.59
N LEU A 181 5.43 -9.66 6.67
CA LEU A 181 4.90 -8.93 5.53
C LEU A 181 3.92 -7.83 5.94
N VAL A 182 3.03 -8.11 6.89
CA VAL A 182 2.12 -7.12 7.47
C VAL A 182 2.92 -6.00 8.13
N ILE A 183 3.86 -6.34 9.01
CA ILE A 183 4.70 -5.37 9.72
C ILE A 183 5.47 -4.50 8.72
N PHE A 184 6.15 -5.13 7.77
CA PHE A 184 6.93 -4.43 6.74
C PHE A 184 6.06 -3.46 5.94
N THR A 185 4.87 -3.89 5.50
CA THR A 185 3.97 -3.05 4.71
C THR A 185 3.42 -1.87 5.52
N VAL A 186 3.11 -2.07 6.80
CA VAL A 186 2.64 -0.99 7.69
C VAL A 186 3.76 0.01 7.97
N LEU A 187 4.98 -0.46 8.25
CA LEU A 187 6.15 0.40 8.47
C LEU A 187 6.46 1.23 7.23
N GLU A 188 6.47 0.60 6.06
CA GLU A 188 6.71 1.26 4.78
C GLU A 188 5.65 2.34 4.48
N TRP A 189 4.37 2.03 4.73
CA TRP A 189 3.27 2.98 4.59
C TRP A 189 3.43 4.20 5.51
N GLY A 190 3.74 3.97 6.78
CA GLY A 190 3.98 5.04 7.75
C GLY A 190 5.20 5.89 7.38
N PHE A 191 6.31 5.24 7.02
CA PHE A 191 7.55 5.91 6.65
C PHE A 191 7.41 6.75 5.38
N ASN A 192 6.81 6.21 4.32
CA ASN A 192 6.64 6.92 3.07
C ASN A 192 5.76 8.18 3.22
N THR A 193 4.67 8.07 3.97
CA THR A 193 3.78 9.21 4.24
C THR A 193 4.46 10.26 5.13
N ALA A 194 5.27 9.84 6.09
CA ALA A 194 6.07 10.74 6.92
C ALA A 194 7.13 11.47 6.09
N LEU A 195 7.85 10.78 5.20
CA LEU A 195 8.82 11.38 4.28
C LEU A 195 8.18 12.43 3.38
N GLY A 196 7.04 12.12 2.78
CA GLY A 196 6.34 13.06 1.91
C GLY A 196 5.95 14.36 2.62
N ILE A 197 5.50 14.27 3.86
CA ILE A 197 5.22 15.45 4.68
C ILE A 197 6.51 16.20 5.02
N GLY A 198 7.56 15.49 5.44
CA GLY A 198 8.87 16.07 5.72
C GLY A 198 9.41 16.88 4.54
N PHE A 199 9.38 16.33 3.32
CA PHE A 199 9.80 17.03 2.10
C PHE A 199 8.96 18.28 1.83
N GLY A 200 7.64 18.21 2.04
CA GLY A 200 6.76 19.37 1.94
C GLY A 200 7.22 20.51 2.85
N PHE A 201 7.58 20.21 4.10
CA PHE A 201 8.09 21.19 5.07
C PHE A 201 9.47 21.75 4.71
N PHE A 202 10.47 20.91 4.43
CA PHE A 202 11.84 21.35 4.22
C PHE A 202 12.01 22.32 3.04
N ARG A 203 11.23 22.13 1.96
CA ARG A 203 11.28 23.00 0.78
C ARG A 203 10.89 24.47 1.06
N TRP A 204 10.28 24.77 2.21
CA TRP A 204 9.92 26.14 2.59
C TRP A 204 11.11 26.94 3.12
N LYS A 205 12.02 26.32 3.86
CA LYS A 205 13.13 27.02 4.51
C LYS A 205 14.12 27.64 3.52
N SER A 206 14.13 27.20 2.25
CA SER A 206 15.06 27.69 1.23
C SER A 206 14.58 28.91 0.46
N ARG A 207 13.44 29.52 0.80
CA ARG A 207 12.85 30.67 0.09
C ARG A 207 12.68 31.94 0.94
N THR A 208 13.19 31.92 2.17
CA THR A 208 13.30 33.07 3.08
C THR A 208 14.77 33.34 3.32
#